data_AF-A0A1E7FN11-F1
#
_entry.id   AF-A0A1E7FN11-F1
#
_cell.length_a   1.000
_cell.length_b   1.000
_cell.length_c   1.000
_cell.angle_alpha   90.00
_cell.angle_beta   90.00
_cell.angle_gamma   90.00
#
_symmetry.space_group_name_H-M   'P 1'
#
loop_
_entity.id
_entity.type
_entity.pdbx_description
1 polymer ?
#
loop_
_entity_poly.entity_id
_entity_poly.type
_entity_poly.pdbx_seq_one_letter_code
_entity_poly.pdbx_strand_id
1 'polypeptide(L)'
;MMGIETTTSKSFLVVVIIVLVSTVVLIAQGMLPNYYQLKPITSSTTTHSTTTTMQQSTTTKSSSLLLDSETNSNNIIYGHLHFPKTGGSNLNGRMAATYDNVCGNKGYSYDAYQFNSRGRHNNITIPGHNIDVISEVSKNNKEYNNNNNNNGKGKYDRGKVPKGIMNEIGYEDCNYISQEKEWEFWPELINNLNQKNEDNNNNNSTLTLELHVPCREPIQHLMSMASHFNKKYECDENESKITIQKAIDKVYMKRLGDGRFSNKFTNTNIELKCFTPFPLENYIHYMKDKLHSRRFPVPYYQPRTTNKKHDKSKECIWDSTSDEYKQKVIQLLIEKHPYMKFCSECIGSSNELQL
;
A
#
# COMPACT_ATOMS: atom_id res chain seq x y z
N MET A 1 34.60 8.43 -66.80
CA MET A 1 33.46 8.47 -65.86
C MET A 1 33.94 9.15 -64.58
N MET A 2 33.65 10.44 -64.40
CA MET A 2 33.90 11.15 -63.14
C MET A 2 32.61 11.13 -62.32
N GLY A 3 32.67 10.54 -61.12
CA GLY A 3 31.57 10.51 -60.17
C GLY A 3 31.55 11.78 -59.33
N ILE A 4 30.40 12.45 -59.32
CA ILE A 4 30.13 13.61 -58.46
C ILE A 4 29.53 13.07 -57.16
N GLU A 5 30.27 13.12 -56.06
CA GLU A 5 29.76 12.77 -54.73
C GLU A 5 28.94 13.93 -54.16
N THR A 6 27.69 13.65 -53.79
CA THR A 6 26.73 14.61 -53.22
C THR A 6 26.85 14.63 -51.68
N THR A 7 27.65 15.55 -51.16
CA THR A 7 27.89 15.77 -49.72
C THR A 7 26.80 16.61 -49.02
N THR A 8 25.72 16.97 -49.70
CA THR A 8 24.72 17.94 -49.21
C THR A 8 23.63 17.41 -48.26
N SER A 9 23.52 16.08 -48.06
CA SER A 9 22.39 15.51 -47.29
C SER A 9 22.57 15.57 -45.76
N LYS A 10 23.80 15.45 -45.24
CA LYS A 10 24.01 15.33 -43.78
C LYS A 10 23.83 16.64 -43.02
N SER A 11 24.21 17.76 -43.63
CA SER A 11 24.10 19.08 -42.99
C SER A 11 22.64 19.53 -42.82
N PHE A 12 21.76 19.14 -43.74
CA PHE A 12 20.34 19.49 -43.66
C PHE A 12 19.64 18.79 -42.49
N LEU A 13 19.96 17.52 -42.26
CA LEU A 13 19.37 16.74 -41.16
C LEU A 13 19.73 17.31 -39.78
N VAL A 14 20.97 17.75 -39.61
CA VAL A 14 21.43 18.35 -38.33
C VAL A 14 20.70 19.65 -38.03
N VAL A 15 20.48 20.50 -39.05
CA VAL A 15 19.75 21.77 -38.89
C VAL A 15 18.29 21.52 -38.50
N VAL A 16 17.62 20.53 -39.11
CA VAL A 16 16.23 20.19 -38.78
C VAL A 16 16.10 19.71 -37.33
N ILE A 17 17.05 18.90 -36.83
CA ILE A 17 17.04 18.41 -35.45
C ILE A 17 17.21 19.57 -34.45
N ILE A 18 18.11 20.51 -34.72
CA ILE A 18 18.36 21.67 -33.84
C ILE A 18 17.10 22.56 -33.75
N VAL A 19 16.42 22.80 -34.88
CA VAL A 19 15.19 23.61 -34.91
C VAL A 19 14.06 22.94 -34.12
N LEU A 20 13.90 21.62 -34.23
CA LEU A 20 12.88 20.86 -33.49
C LEU A 20 13.13 20.86 -31.98
N VAL A 21 14.38 20.66 -31.55
CA VAL A 21 14.72 20.70 -30.11
C VAL A 21 14.48 22.09 -29.53
N SER A 22 14.86 23.14 -30.27
CA SER A 22 14.71 24.54 -29.82
C SER A 22 13.24 24.94 -29.66
N THR A 23 12.37 24.49 -30.57
CA THR A 23 10.93 24.78 -30.49
C THR A 23 10.26 24.08 -29.32
N VAL A 24 10.62 22.83 -29.01
CA VAL A 24 10.07 22.09 -27.86
C VAL A 24 10.46 22.78 -26.53
N VAL A 25 11.70 23.25 -26.41
CA VAL A 25 12.17 23.95 -25.19
C VAL A 25 11.42 25.28 -24.98
N LEU A 26 11.19 26.06 -26.03
CA LEU A 26 10.45 27.32 -25.94
C LEU A 26 8.99 27.12 -25.53
N ILE A 27 8.33 26.08 -26.06
CA ILE A 27 6.95 25.73 -25.67
C ILE A 27 6.90 25.30 -24.19
N ALA A 28 7.85 24.49 -23.74
CA ALA A 28 7.90 24.04 -22.36
C ALA A 28 8.11 25.20 -21.37
N GLN A 29 8.99 26.15 -21.70
CA GLN A 29 9.24 27.33 -20.86
C GLN A 29 8.04 28.31 -20.81
N GLY A 30 7.28 28.43 -21.91
CA GLY A 30 6.08 29.28 -21.96
C GLY A 30 4.88 28.75 -21.17
N MET A 31 4.83 27.45 -20.87
CA MET A 31 3.69 26.83 -20.15
C MET A 31 3.86 26.78 -18.63
N LEU A 32 5.05 27.01 -18.09
CA LEU A 32 5.29 26.98 -16.64
C LEU A 32 4.62 28.13 -15.83
N PRO A 33 4.53 29.38 -16.30
CA PRO A 33 4.00 30.48 -15.48
C PRO A 33 2.48 30.43 -15.26
N ASN A 34 1.72 29.80 -16.17
CA ASN A 34 0.26 29.74 -16.07
C ASN A 34 -0.26 28.64 -15.15
N TYR A 35 0.60 27.74 -14.67
CA TYR A 35 0.18 26.63 -13.82
C TYR A 35 0.13 26.97 -12.32
N TYR A 36 0.76 28.08 -11.90
CA TYR A 36 0.94 28.39 -10.47
C TYR A 36 0.05 29.51 -9.90
N GLN A 37 -0.97 29.99 -10.62
CA GLN A 37 -1.99 30.84 -9.99
C GLN A 37 -3.11 29.97 -9.38
N LEU A 38 -2.85 29.43 -8.19
CA LEU A 38 -3.87 28.81 -7.35
C LEU A 38 -4.45 29.83 -6.35
N LYS A 39 -5.78 29.80 -6.26
CA LYS A 39 -6.67 30.67 -5.48
C LYS A 39 -6.36 30.68 -3.97
N PRO A 40 -6.61 31.81 -3.28
CA PRO A 40 -6.65 31.83 -1.82
C PRO A 40 -7.86 31.04 -1.30
N ILE A 41 -7.62 30.15 -0.34
CA ILE A 41 -8.64 29.39 0.40
C ILE A 41 -9.07 30.24 1.59
N THR A 42 -10.32 30.70 1.59
CA THR A 42 -10.97 31.31 2.76
C THR A 42 -11.48 30.21 3.69
N SER A 43 -10.90 30.13 4.89
CA SER A 43 -11.36 29.27 5.98
C SER A 43 -12.49 29.94 6.74
N SER A 44 -13.70 29.39 6.65
CA SER A 44 -14.82 29.75 7.53
C SER A 44 -14.92 28.72 8.66
N THR A 45 -14.67 29.18 9.88
CA THR A 45 -14.81 28.41 11.12
C THR A 45 -16.27 28.42 11.56
N THR A 46 -16.94 27.26 11.53
CA THR A 46 -18.30 27.10 12.10
C THR A 46 -18.22 26.19 13.32
N THR A 47 -18.32 26.79 14.50
CA THR A 47 -18.33 26.10 15.79
C THR A 47 -19.75 25.61 16.09
N HIS A 48 -19.94 24.29 16.16
CA HIS A 48 -21.18 23.69 16.69
C HIS A 48 -20.85 22.87 17.94
N SER A 49 -21.21 23.44 19.09
CA SER A 49 -21.21 22.77 20.38
C SER A 49 -22.51 21.96 20.52
N THR A 50 -22.40 20.64 20.65
CA THR A 50 -23.54 19.79 21.02
C THR A 50 -23.23 19.14 22.37
N THR A 51 -23.80 19.71 23.42
CA THR A 51 -23.76 19.19 24.77
C THR A 51 -24.71 17.99 24.87
N THR A 52 -24.16 16.79 25.06
CA THR A 52 -24.97 15.60 25.43
C THR A 52 -24.52 15.12 26.80
N THR A 53 -25.39 15.36 27.79
CA THR A 53 -25.22 14.98 29.18
C THR A 53 -25.53 13.49 29.34
N MET A 54 -24.53 12.67 29.68
CA MET A 54 -24.76 11.34 30.25
C MET A 54 -24.29 11.32 31.71
N GLN A 55 -25.22 11.02 32.62
CA GLN A 55 -24.96 10.81 34.04
C GLN A 55 -24.07 9.58 34.24
N GLN A 56 -22.91 9.77 34.86
CA GLN A 56 -22.07 8.71 35.41
C GLN A 56 -22.20 8.68 36.93
N SER A 57 -22.43 7.48 37.46
CA SER A 57 -22.34 7.17 38.88
C SER A 57 -20.88 7.19 39.35
N THR A 58 -20.61 7.94 40.40
CA THR A 58 -19.30 8.13 41.02
C THR A 58 -19.02 7.03 42.04
N THR A 59 -17.98 6.23 41.80
CA THR A 59 -17.22 5.55 42.86
C THR A 59 -15.75 5.86 42.66
N THR A 60 -15.27 6.80 43.48
CA THR A 60 -13.93 7.36 43.51
C THR A 60 -12.95 6.35 44.13
N LYS A 61 -12.13 5.70 43.30
CA LYS A 61 -10.81 5.19 43.70
C LYS A 61 -9.77 6.00 42.95
N SER A 62 -9.16 6.94 43.68
CA SER A 62 -8.01 7.72 43.23
C SER A 62 -6.81 6.78 43.13
N SER A 63 -6.63 6.19 41.95
CA SER A 63 -5.36 5.62 41.53
C SER A 63 -4.68 6.71 40.72
N SER A 64 -3.64 7.32 41.28
CA SER A 64 -2.73 8.20 40.56
C SER A 64 -2.14 7.42 39.38
N LEU A 65 -2.76 7.57 38.22
CA LEU A 65 -2.19 7.26 36.90
C LEU A 65 -0.97 8.17 36.72
N LEU A 66 0.16 7.74 37.29
CA LEU A 66 1.44 8.13 36.75
C LEU A 66 1.43 7.60 35.31
N LEU A 67 1.20 8.51 34.36
CA LEU A 67 1.57 8.32 32.98
C LEU A 67 3.09 8.08 33.03
N ASP A 68 3.49 6.81 33.05
CA ASP A 68 4.85 6.40 32.72
C ASP A 68 5.05 6.72 31.23
N SER A 69 5.26 8.01 30.96
CA SER A 69 5.70 8.61 29.69
C SER A 69 7.19 8.31 29.45
N GLU A 70 7.64 7.14 29.89
CA GLU A 70 8.93 6.56 29.58
C GLU A 70 8.77 5.47 28.51
N THR A 71 7.74 5.61 27.66
CA THR A 71 7.74 4.98 26.35
C THR A 71 8.90 5.60 25.58
N ASN A 72 10.04 4.93 25.71
CA ASN A 72 11.25 5.11 24.94
C ASN A 72 10.82 5.43 23.50
N SER A 73 10.80 6.72 23.16
CA SER A 73 10.32 7.22 21.89
C SER A 73 11.40 6.91 20.88
N ASN A 74 11.58 5.63 20.62
CA ASN A 74 12.41 5.18 19.53
C ASN A 74 11.84 5.91 18.31
N ASN A 75 12.68 6.67 17.63
CA ASN A 75 12.35 7.44 16.43
C ASN A 75 12.09 6.49 15.26
N ILE A 76 11.25 5.48 15.48
CA ILE A 76 10.96 4.37 14.59
C ILE A 76 9.46 4.37 14.38
N ILE A 77 9.07 4.51 13.12
CA ILE A 77 7.70 4.24 12.67
C ILE A 77 7.73 2.89 11.98
N TYR A 78 6.74 2.05 12.26
CA TYR A 78 6.65 0.74 11.62
C TYR A 78 5.79 0.83 10.36
N GLY A 79 6.35 0.40 9.24
CA GLY A 79 5.67 0.32 7.96
C GLY A 79 5.26 -1.12 7.66
N HIS A 80 4.18 -1.29 6.92
CA HIS A 80 3.86 -2.56 6.26
C HIS A 80 3.51 -2.31 4.80
N LEU A 81 4.31 -2.93 3.93
CA LEU A 81 4.06 -2.90 2.50
C LEU A 81 2.86 -3.78 2.18
N HIS A 82 1.73 -3.17 1.82
CA HIS A 82 0.54 -3.92 1.40
C HIS A 82 0.69 -4.40 -0.05
N PHE A 83 1.53 -5.42 -0.22
CA PHE A 83 1.72 -6.09 -1.49
C PHE A 83 0.47 -6.93 -1.87
N PRO A 84 0.08 -6.99 -3.16
CA PRO A 84 -1.06 -7.79 -3.58
C PRO A 84 -0.92 -9.25 -3.13
N LYS A 85 -2.03 -9.85 -2.67
CA LYS A 85 -2.13 -11.30 -2.40
C LYS A 85 -1.18 -11.86 -1.36
N THR A 86 -0.69 -11.01 -0.46
CA THR A 86 0.06 -11.40 0.75
C THR A 86 -0.78 -11.33 2.03
N GLY A 87 -2.10 -11.13 1.92
CA GLY A 87 -2.99 -11.04 3.09
C GLY A 87 -3.08 -9.66 3.73
N GLY A 88 -2.44 -8.63 3.16
CA GLY A 88 -2.32 -7.31 3.78
C GLY A 88 -3.64 -6.60 4.14
N SER A 89 -4.77 -6.90 3.48
CA SER A 89 -6.08 -6.34 3.89
C SER A 89 -6.57 -6.91 5.22
N ASN A 90 -6.35 -8.21 5.46
CA ASN A 90 -6.69 -8.82 6.75
C ASN A 90 -5.67 -8.42 7.82
N LEU A 91 -4.39 -8.36 7.45
CA LEU A 91 -3.35 -7.93 8.37
C LEU A 91 -3.62 -6.52 8.88
N ASN A 92 -3.78 -5.54 7.99
CA ASN A 92 -4.10 -4.16 8.36
C ASN A 92 -5.36 -4.10 9.24
N GLY A 93 -6.46 -4.74 8.82
CA GLY A 93 -7.70 -4.71 9.59
C GLY A 93 -7.56 -5.28 11.01
N ARG A 94 -6.75 -6.34 11.19
CA ARG A 94 -6.47 -6.91 12.51
C ARG A 94 -5.54 -6.05 13.34
N MET A 95 -4.50 -5.49 12.72
CA MET A 95 -3.62 -4.52 13.38
C MET A 95 -4.44 -3.35 13.91
N ALA A 96 -5.29 -2.76 13.06
CA ALA A 96 -6.18 -1.66 13.44
C ALA A 96 -7.19 -2.06 14.54
N ALA A 97 -7.66 -3.31 14.56
CA ALA A 97 -8.55 -3.81 15.60
C ALA A 97 -7.85 -4.14 16.93
N THR A 98 -6.51 -4.24 16.94
CA THR A 98 -5.72 -4.69 18.10
C THR A 98 -4.91 -3.57 18.74
N TYR A 99 -4.33 -2.67 17.94
CA TYR A 99 -3.45 -1.59 18.39
C TYR A 99 -4.01 -0.19 18.10
N ASP A 100 -3.67 0.78 18.94
CA ASP A 100 -3.93 2.20 18.69
C ASP A 100 -2.95 2.76 17.65
N ASN A 101 -3.27 3.94 17.09
CA ASN A 101 -2.41 4.65 16.13
C ASN A 101 -1.96 3.83 14.89
N VAL A 102 -2.84 2.95 14.42
CA VAL A 102 -2.67 2.19 13.18
C VAL A 102 -3.36 2.94 12.04
N CYS A 103 -2.61 3.22 10.97
CA CYS A 103 -3.07 3.98 9.83
C CYS A 103 -2.93 3.17 8.54
N GLY A 104 -3.98 3.11 7.71
CA GLY A 104 -3.83 2.47 6.42
C GLY A 104 -5.07 2.35 5.55
N ASN A 105 -4.83 2.14 4.25
CA ASN A 105 -5.87 2.06 3.21
C ASN A 105 -7.02 1.06 3.47
N LYS A 106 -6.90 0.11 4.40
CA LYS A 106 -7.92 -0.92 4.66
C LYS A 106 -8.27 -1.08 6.14
N GLY A 107 -7.82 -0.17 6.99
CA GLY A 107 -8.11 -0.17 8.41
C GLY A 107 -7.41 1.01 9.08
N TYR A 108 -8.17 1.80 9.82
CA TYR A 108 -7.64 2.78 10.75
C TYR A 108 -8.05 2.38 12.16
N SER A 109 -7.18 2.55 13.15
CA SER A 109 -7.56 2.27 14.53
C SER A 109 -8.74 3.15 14.96
N TYR A 110 -8.80 4.40 14.51
CA TYR A 110 -9.90 5.31 14.85
C TYR A 110 -11.29 4.78 14.42
N ASP A 111 -11.41 4.09 13.28
CA ASP A 111 -12.70 3.63 12.74
C ASP A 111 -12.97 2.12 12.94
N ALA A 112 -11.96 1.34 13.37
CA ALA A 112 -12.04 -0.12 13.40
C ALA A 112 -13.22 -0.67 14.21
N TYR A 113 -13.57 -0.07 15.36
CA TYR A 113 -14.71 -0.55 16.17
C TYR A 113 -16.01 -0.44 15.40
N GLN A 114 -16.33 0.77 14.91
CA GLN A 114 -17.58 1.03 14.20
C GLN A 114 -17.63 0.23 12.89
N PHE A 115 -16.50 0.11 12.20
CA PHE A 115 -16.36 -0.72 11.01
C PHE A 115 -16.71 -2.19 11.28
N ASN A 116 -16.06 -2.82 12.26
CA ASN A 116 -16.30 -4.24 12.57
C ASN A 116 -17.72 -4.48 13.10
N SER A 117 -18.26 -3.58 13.92
CA SER A 117 -19.64 -3.67 14.41
C SER A 117 -20.66 -3.68 13.25
N ARG A 118 -20.49 -2.78 12.26
CA ARG A 118 -21.33 -2.76 11.05
C ARG A 118 -21.13 -4.02 10.21
N GLY A 119 -19.88 -4.44 10.02
CA GLY A 119 -19.54 -5.67 9.29
C GLY A 119 -20.25 -6.89 9.85
N ARG A 120 -20.28 -7.02 11.19
CA ARG A 120 -21.00 -8.10 11.87
C ARG A 120 -22.51 -8.01 11.69
N HIS A 121 -23.08 -6.85 11.99
CA HIS A 121 -24.51 -6.63 11.95
C HIS A 121 -25.10 -6.95 10.56
N ASN A 122 -24.34 -6.61 9.51
CA ASN A 122 -24.74 -6.80 8.13
C ASN A 122 -24.16 -8.08 7.48
N ASN A 123 -23.51 -8.95 8.26
CA ASN A 123 -22.82 -10.17 7.78
C ASN A 123 -21.89 -9.93 6.57
N ILE A 124 -21.16 -8.81 6.57
CA ILE A 124 -20.25 -8.40 5.50
C ILE A 124 -18.93 -9.18 5.62
N THR A 125 -18.84 -10.28 4.88
CA THR A 125 -17.61 -11.09 4.77
C THR A 125 -16.82 -10.79 3.48
N ILE A 126 -17.49 -10.21 2.47
CA ILE A 126 -16.94 -9.90 1.15
C ILE A 126 -16.84 -8.37 0.98
N PRO A 127 -15.62 -7.81 0.86
CA PRO A 127 -15.45 -6.37 0.70
C PRO A 127 -16.00 -5.85 -0.64
N GLY A 128 -16.79 -4.78 -0.59
CA GLY A 128 -17.31 -4.10 -1.78
C GLY A 128 -18.70 -4.55 -2.27
N HIS A 129 -19.37 -5.46 -1.55
CA HIS A 129 -20.76 -5.85 -1.86
C HIS A 129 -21.82 -5.10 -1.05
N ASN A 130 -21.44 -4.44 0.04
CA ASN A 130 -22.33 -3.57 0.81
C ASN A 130 -21.74 -2.17 0.86
N ILE A 131 -22.63 -1.20 0.71
CA ILE A 131 -22.36 0.23 0.86
C ILE A 131 -21.79 0.40 2.27
N ASP A 132 -20.48 0.57 2.39
CA ASP A 132 -19.89 1.00 3.64
C ASP A 132 -20.54 2.34 3.96
N VAL A 133 -21.20 2.45 5.11
CA VAL A 133 -22.08 3.58 5.44
C VAL A 133 -21.31 4.92 5.45
N ILE A 134 -19.97 4.91 5.54
CA ILE A 134 -19.15 6.11 5.30
C ILE A 134 -19.42 6.68 3.91
N SER A 135 -19.57 5.84 2.89
CA SER A 135 -19.96 6.27 1.55
C SER A 135 -21.41 6.78 1.48
N GLU A 136 -22.30 6.36 2.36
CA GLU A 136 -23.66 6.92 2.48
C GLU A 136 -23.67 8.28 3.19
N VAL A 137 -22.85 8.47 4.22
CA VAL A 137 -22.58 9.77 4.83
C VAL A 137 -21.93 10.71 3.79
N SER A 138 -21.01 10.20 2.96
CA SER A 138 -20.43 10.97 1.85
C SER A 138 -21.41 11.26 0.71
N LYS A 139 -22.37 10.37 0.41
CA LYS A 139 -23.42 10.59 -0.60
C LYS A 139 -24.37 11.73 -0.24
N ASN A 140 -24.59 11.97 1.06
CA ASN A 140 -25.44 13.07 1.53
C ASN A 140 -24.72 14.42 1.55
N ASN A 141 -23.39 14.44 1.48
CA ASN A 141 -22.63 15.66 1.20
C ASN A 141 -22.69 15.96 -0.31
N LYS A 142 -23.69 16.76 -0.72
CA LYS A 142 -23.87 17.24 -2.10
C LYS A 142 -22.61 17.85 -2.71
N GLU A 143 -21.73 18.41 -1.89
CA GLU A 143 -20.46 19.00 -2.32
C GLU A 143 -19.45 17.95 -2.83
N TYR A 144 -19.49 16.72 -2.28
CA TYR A 144 -18.64 15.62 -2.74
C TYR A 144 -19.09 15.00 -4.07
N ASN A 145 -20.41 15.06 -4.35
CA ASN A 145 -20.98 14.49 -5.58
C ASN A 145 -20.68 15.31 -6.83
N ASN A 146 -20.51 16.64 -6.72
CA ASN A 146 -20.34 17.49 -7.90
C ASN A 146 -18.99 17.33 -8.62
N ASN A 147 -17.95 16.81 -7.94
CA ASN A 147 -16.64 16.54 -8.57
C ASN A 147 -16.46 15.09 -9.02
N ASN A 148 -17.45 14.22 -8.79
CA ASN A 148 -17.40 12.81 -9.14
C ASN A 148 -18.50 12.45 -10.15
N ASN A 149 -18.51 13.12 -11.31
CA ASN A 149 -19.27 12.71 -12.51
C ASN A 149 -18.72 11.42 -13.15
N ASN A 150 -18.38 10.42 -12.34
CA ASN A 150 -18.05 9.08 -12.80
C ASN A 150 -19.29 8.21 -12.68
N ASN A 151 -20.04 8.13 -13.78
CA ASN A 151 -21.16 7.23 -14.01
C ASN A 151 -20.95 5.84 -13.37
N GLY A 152 -21.69 5.58 -12.28
CA GLY A 152 -22.46 4.34 -12.14
C GLY A 152 -21.73 3.01 -11.98
N LYS A 153 -20.47 2.99 -11.51
CA LYS A 153 -19.91 1.75 -10.94
C LYS A 153 -19.51 2.02 -9.51
N GLY A 154 -20.33 1.52 -8.57
CA GLY A 154 -19.96 1.36 -7.17
C GLY A 154 -18.70 0.52 -7.10
N LYS A 155 -17.55 1.20 -7.25
CA LYS A 155 -16.23 0.57 -7.26
C LYS A 155 -16.03 -0.02 -5.88
N TYR A 156 -15.57 -1.27 -5.86
CA TYR A 156 -15.19 -2.08 -4.71
C TYR A 156 -14.45 -1.29 -3.62
N ASP A 157 -15.21 -0.55 -2.82
CA ASP A 157 -14.68 0.18 -1.69
C ASP A 157 -14.63 -0.80 -0.53
N ARG A 158 -13.45 -1.41 -0.37
CA ARG A 158 -13.21 -2.50 0.58
C ARG A 158 -13.07 -1.97 2.02
N GLY A 159 -13.92 -1.02 2.42
CA GLY A 159 -13.69 -0.21 3.60
C GLY A 159 -12.41 0.59 3.50
N LYS A 160 -12.14 1.18 2.33
CA LYS A 160 -11.00 2.07 2.17
C LYS A 160 -11.41 3.44 2.65
N VAL A 161 -10.61 4.03 3.53
CA VAL A 161 -10.75 5.44 3.85
C VAL A 161 -10.46 6.25 2.58
N PRO A 162 -11.36 7.14 2.15
CA PRO A 162 -11.12 8.00 0.99
C PRO A 162 -9.79 8.73 1.10
N LYS A 163 -9.05 8.85 -0.02
CA LYS A 163 -7.71 9.47 -0.03
C LYS A 163 -7.72 10.89 0.58
N GLY A 164 -8.77 11.68 0.32
CA GLY A 164 -8.92 13.02 0.90
C GLY A 164 -8.93 13.00 2.42
N ILE A 165 -9.73 12.11 3.01
CA ILE A 165 -9.81 11.93 4.47
C ILE A 165 -8.48 11.42 5.03
N MET A 166 -7.82 10.46 4.36
CA MET A 166 -6.51 9.99 4.81
C MET A 166 -5.45 11.10 4.81
N ASN A 167 -5.47 11.97 3.80
CA ASN A 167 -4.57 13.11 3.71
C ASN A 167 -4.88 14.19 4.75
N GLU A 168 -6.15 14.38 5.08
CA GLU A 168 -6.62 15.31 6.12
C GLU A 168 -6.23 14.84 7.53
N ILE A 169 -6.43 13.54 7.82
CA ILE A 169 -5.99 12.92 9.09
C ILE A 169 -4.47 12.96 9.21
N GLY A 170 -3.77 12.74 8.10
CA GLY A 170 -2.31 12.70 8.07
C GLY A 170 -1.71 11.38 8.59
N TYR A 171 -0.43 11.42 8.93
CA TYR A 171 0.36 10.28 9.40
C TYR A 171 1.22 10.58 10.64
N GLU A 172 1.11 11.79 11.18
CA GLU A 172 1.95 12.35 12.24
C GLU A 172 1.77 11.58 13.56
N ASP A 173 0.55 11.15 13.83
CA ASP A 173 0.19 10.40 15.05
C ASP A 173 0.20 8.88 14.84
N CYS A 174 0.74 8.38 13.71
CA CYS A 174 0.73 6.96 13.39
C CYS A 174 1.99 6.25 13.89
N ASN A 175 1.83 5.22 14.71
CA ASN A 175 2.93 4.33 15.10
C ASN A 175 3.11 3.16 14.12
N TYR A 176 2.07 2.85 13.35
CA TYR A 176 2.08 1.79 12.33
C TYR A 176 1.33 2.21 11.08
N ILE A 177 1.97 2.09 9.91
CA ILE A 177 1.43 2.53 8.63
C ILE A 177 1.39 1.37 7.64
N SER A 178 0.19 0.98 7.18
CA SER A 178 0.01 -0.09 6.19
C SER A 178 -0.67 0.43 4.93
N GLN A 179 0.11 0.67 3.88
CA GLN A 179 -0.38 1.32 2.66
C GLN A 179 -0.31 0.45 1.41
N GLU A 180 -1.40 0.55 0.65
CA GLU A 180 -1.55 -0.08 -0.67
C GLU A 180 -1.20 0.96 -1.76
N LYS A 181 0.08 1.33 -1.82
CA LYS A 181 0.61 2.43 -2.64
C LYS A 181 1.86 2.00 -3.42
N GLU A 182 2.21 2.80 -4.41
CA GLU A 182 3.47 2.66 -5.17
C GLU A 182 4.67 2.91 -4.26
N TRP A 183 5.86 2.42 -4.64
CA TRP A 183 7.03 2.42 -3.77
C TRP A 183 7.50 3.83 -3.40
N GLU A 184 7.30 4.81 -4.29
CA GLU A 184 7.67 6.23 -4.11
C GLU A 184 6.98 6.87 -2.91
N PHE A 185 5.83 6.34 -2.50
CA PHE A 185 5.09 6.80 -1.34
C PHE A 185 5.92 6.75 -0.05
N TRP A 186 6.73 5.71 0.14
CA TRP A 186 7.41 5.51 1.42
C TRP A 186 8.55 6.51 1.66
N PRO A 187 9.45 6.78 0.69
CA PRO A 187 10.44 7.85 0.80
C PRO A 187 9.79 9.23 0.96
N GLU A 188 8.72 9.52 0.20
CA GLU A 188 7.99 10.78 0.31
C GLU A 188 7.41 10.96 1.72
N LEU A 189 6.77 9.92 2.25
CA LEU A 189 6.20 9.91 3.60
C LEU A 189 7.26 10.22 4.66
N ILE A 190 8.37 9.49 4.68
CA ILE A 190 9.37 9.65 5.74
C ILE A 190 10.09 11.01 5.65
N ASN A 191 10.30 11.53 4.44
CA ASN A 191 10.86 12.87 4.25
C ASN A 191 9.91 13.96 4.77
N ASN A 192 8.61 13.85 4.46
CA ASN A 192 7.60 14.80 4.94
C ASN A 192 7.47 14.78 6.47
N LEU A 193 7.51 13.60 7.10
CA LEU A 193 7.45 13.48 8.55
C LEU A 193 8.71 14.05 9.22
N ASN A 194 9.90 13.81 8.65
CA ASN A 194 11.14 14.40 9.14
C ASN A 194 11.15 15.92 9.02
N GLN A 195 10.73 16.47 7.88
CA GLN A 195 10.63 17.92 7.70
C GLN A 195 9.69 18.57 8.72
N LYS A 196 8.52 17.97 8.95
CA LYS A 196 7.57 18.46 9.97
C LYS A 196 8.14 18.38 11.39
N ASN A 197 8.98 17.39 11.68
CA ASN A 197 9.63 17.28 12.99
C ASN A 197 10.70 18.37 13.18
N GLU A 198 11.48 18.67 12.13
CA GLU A 198 12.46 19.76 12.14
C GLU A 198 11.80 21.13 12.39
N ASP A 199 10.63 21.38 11.80
CA ASP A 199 9.90 22.64 11.99
C ASP A 199 9.32 22.81 13.41
N ASN A 200 9.03 21.71 14.11
CA ASN A 200 8.24 21.75 15.35
C ASN A 200 9.08 21.78 16.64
N ASN A 201 10.34 21.34 16.69
CA ASN A 201 11.16 21.39 17.91
C ASN A 201 12.68 21.20 17.63
N ASN A 202 13.53 21.85 18.45
CA ASN A 202 15.02 21.88 18.40
C ASN A 202 15.77 20.54 18.50
N ASN A 203 15.10 19.40 18.37
CA ASN A 203 15.72 18.09 18.45
C ASN A 203 15.83 17.51 17.04
N ASN A 204 17.06 17.41 16.52
CA ASN A 204 17.43 16.83 15.22
C ASN A 204 17.20 15.29 15.17
N SER A 205 16.17 14.78 15.83
CA SER A 205 15.88 13.36 15.84
C SER A 205 15.21 12.94 14.54
N THR A 206 16.01 12.41 13.63
CA THR A 206 15.53 11.83 12.36
C THR A 206 14.72 10.57 12.64
N LEU A 207 13.47 10.54 12.16
CA LEU A 207 12.63 9.35 12.11
C LEU A 207 13.18 8.35 11.09
N THR A 208 13.20 7.09 11.51
CA THR A 208 13.47 5.91 10.70
C THR A 208 12.17 5.15 10.47
N LEU A 209 11.96 4.66 9.25
CA LEU A 209 10.85 3.77 8.91
C LEU A 209 11.35 2.32 8.85
N GLU A 210 10.92 1.46 9.76
CA GLU A 210 11.13 0.01 9.63
C GLU A 210 9.99 -0.57 8.77
N LEU A 211 10.22 -0.74 7.46
CA LEU A 211 9.22 -1.18 6.50
C LEU A 211 9.23 -2.71 6.36
N HIS A 212 8.18 -3.34 6.85
CA HIS A 212 7.99 -4.78 6.81
C HIS A 212 7.35 -5.22 5.48
N VAL A 213 8.05 -6.09 4.75
CA VAL A 213 7.67 -6.61 3.45
C VAL A 213 7.18 -8.06 3.62
N PRO A 214 5.88 -8.34 3.42
CA PRO A 214 5.38 -9.71 3.52
C PRO A 214 5.87 -10.52 2.33
N CYS A 215 6.58 -11.62 2.56
CA CYS A 215 7.16 -12.50 1.55
C CYS A 215 6.43 -13.83 1.49
N ARG A 216 6.08 -14.25 0.28
CA ARG A 216 5.33 -15.49 0.04
C ARG A 216 6.09 -16.37 -0.95
N GLU A 217 5.94 -17.68 -0.80
CA GLU A 217 6.51 -18.65 -1.74
C GLU A 217 6.11 -18.28 -3.20
N PRO A 218 7.08 -18.19 -4.14
CA PRO A 218 6.85 -17.64 -5.48
C PRO A 218 5.70 -18.30 -6.27
N ILE A 219 5.60 -19.64 -6.29
CA ILE A 219 4.55 -20.34 -7.04
C ILE A 219 3.17 -20.07 -6.42
N GLN A 220 3.05 -20.19 -5.09
CA GLN A 220 1.80 -19.87 -4.39
C GLN A 220 1.37 -18.42 -4.63
N HIS A 221 2.31 -17.49 -4.65
CA HIS A 221 2.03 -16.10 -4.93
C HIS A 221 1.55 -15.92 -6.38
N LEU A 222 2.27 -16.47 -7.37
CA LEU A 222 1.90 -16.46 -8.78
C LEU A 222 0.46 -16.96 -8.99
N MET A 223 0.10 -18.10 -8.40
CA MET A 223 -1.24 -18.66 -8.53
C MET A 223 -2.30 -17.77 -7.88
N SER A 224 -2.01 -17.18 -6.71
CA SER A 224 -2.91 -16.20 -6.10
C SER A 224 -3.08 -14.91 -6.93
N MET A 225 -2.05 -14.51 -7.67
CA MET A 225 -2.15 -13.40 -8.64
C MET A 225 -3.02 -13.80 -9.83
N ALA A 226 -2.82 -14.98 -10.41
CA ALA A 226 -3.64 -15.51 -11.49
C ALA A 226 -5.14 -15.52 -11.11
N SER A 227 -5.46 -16.06 -9.92
CA SER A 227 -6.82 -16.05 -9.36
C SER A 227 -7.37 -14.63 -9.18
N HIS A 228 -6.55 -13.69 -8.70
CA HIS A 228 -6.98 -12.30 -8.53
C HIS A 228 -7.43 -11.64 -9.83
N PHE A 229 -6.70 -11.88 -10.92
CA PHE A 229 -7.04 -11.32 -12.24
C PHE A 229 -8.06 -12.14 -13.00
N ASN A 230 -8.58 -13.23 -12.41
CA ASN A 230 -9.42 -14.20 -13.09
C ASN A 230 -8.75 -14.71 -14.37
N LYS A 231 -7.44 -14.99 -14.31
CA LYS A 231 -6.65 -15.55 -15.40
C LYS A 231 -6.16 -16.94 -15.04
N LYS A 232 -6.14 -17.83 -16.01
CA LYS A 232 -5.55 -19.16 -15.87
C LYS A 232 -4.04 -19.07 -16.18
N TYR A 233 -3.21 -19.61 -15.29
CA TYR A 233 -1.81 -19.89 -15.60
C TYR A 233 -1.75 -21.17 -16.45
N GLU A 234 -1.09 -21.10 -17.60
CA GLU A 234 -0.99 -22.20 -18.55
C GLU A 234 0.40 -22.83 -18.46
N CYS A 235 0.46 -24.11 -18.11
CA CYS A 235 1.70 -24.87 -18.09
C CYS A 235 1.93 -25.51 -19.45
N ASP A 236 3.14 -25.35 -19.97
CA ASP A 236 3.59 -25.91 -21.24
C ASP A 236 5.08 -26.23 -21.10
N GLU A 237 5.39 -27.45 -20.67
CA GLU A 237 6.76 -27.86 -20.35
C GLU A 237 7.69 -27.83 -21.56
N ASN A 238 7.13 -28.16 -22.72
CA ASN A 238 7.86 -28.16 -23.99
C ASN A 238 7.92 -26.77 -24.64
N GLU A 239 7.32 -25.75 -24.01
CA GLU A 239 7.17 -24.39 -24.54
C GLU A 239 6.64 -24.34 -25.99
N SER A 240 5.83 -25.32 -26.36
CA SER A 240 5.36 -25.56 -27.72
C SER A 240 4.38 -24.48 -28.22
N LYS A 241 3.61 -23.89 -27.30
CA LYS A 241 2.56 -22.90 -27.52
C LYS A 241 2.86 -21.59 -26.80
N ILE A 242 3.38 -21.66 -25.58
CA ILE A 242 3.68 -20.49 -24.77
C ILE A 242 4.97 -20.69 -23.98
N THR A 243 5.85 -19.70 -24.02
CA THR A 243 7.04 -19.70 -23.18
C THR A 243 6.65 -19.47 -21.73
N ILE A 244 7.42 -20.02 -20.79
CA ILE A 244 7.15 -19.88 -19.35
C ILE A 244 7.06 -18.40 -18.96
N GLN A 245 7.96 -17.56 -19.49
CA GLN A 245 7.92 -16.11 -19.23
C GLN A 245 6.61 -15.46 -19.69
N LYS A 246 6.11 -15.81 -20.89
CA LYS A 246 4.84 -15.26 -21.37
C LYS A 246 3.66 -15.72 -20.51
N ALA A 247 3.68 -16.96 -20.02
CA ALA A 247 2.67 -17.47 -19.10
C ALA A 247 2.70 -16.71 -17.76
N ILE A 248 3.89 -16.42 -17.21
CA ILE A 248 4.08 -15.58 -16.02
C ILE A 248 3.56 -14.16 -16.28
N ASP A 249 4.02 -13.49 -17.33
CA ASP A 249 3.64 -12.12 -17.68
C ASP A 249 2.13 -11.95 -17.87
N LYS A 250 1.45 -13.00 -18.34
CA LYS A 250 -0.01 -13.01 -18.51
C LYS A 250 -0.73 -12.84 -17.16
N VAL A 251 -0.22 -13.44 -16.09
CA VAL A 251 -0.91 -13.52 -14.79
C VAL A 251 -0.28 -12.68 -13.68
N TYR A 252 1.00 -12.31 -13.82
CA TYR A 252 1.74 -11.53 -12.85
C TYR A 252 1.62 -10.02 -13.12
N MET A 253 1.59 -9.19 -12.06
CA MET A 253 1.35 -7.75 -12.17
C MET A 253 2.61 -6.98 -12.59
N LYS A 254 3.04 -7.06 -13.85
CA LYS A 254 4.22 -6.29 -14.30
C LYS A 254 4.09 -4.78 -14.03
N ARG A 255 2.90 -4.18 -14.23
CA ARG A 255 2.70 -2.74 -13.95
C ARG A 255 2.36 -2.42 -12.49
N LEU A 256 1.56 -3.25 -11.83
CA LEU A 256 0.99 -2.93 -10.52
C LEU A 256 1.74 -3.55 -9.34
N GLY A 257 2.48 -4.64 -9.55
CA GLY A 257 3.29 -5.32 -8.53
C GLY A 257 4.65 -4.67 -8.46
N ASP A 258 5.34 -4.57 -9.60
CA ASP A 258 6.67 -3.95 -9.67
C ASP A 258 6.62 -2.44 -9.38
N GLY A 259 5.45 -1.79 -9.53
CA GLY A 259 5.26 -0.40 -9.10
C GLY A 259 5.14 -0.20 -7.58
N ARG A 260 4.89 -1.27 -6.80
CA ARG A 260 4.71 -1.18 -5.33
C ARG A 260 5.98 -1.44 -4.54
N PHE A 261 6.99 -2.03 -5.15
CA PHE A 261 8.24 -2.36 -4.49
C PHE A 261 9.43 -2.00 -5.39
N SER A 262 10.48 -1.47 -4.79
CA SER A 262 11.69 -1.09 -5.50
C SER A 262 12.90 -1.35 -4.62
N ASN A 263 14.01 -1.80 -5.20
CA ASN A 263 15.28 -1.96 -4.48
C ASN A 263 15.92 -0.61 -4.10
N LYS A 264 15.32 0.53 -4.52
CA LYS A 264 15.85 1.88 -4.28
C LYS A 264 15.63 2.41 -2.86
N PHE A 265 15.03 1.63 -1.95
CA PHE A 265 14.84 2.03 -0.55
C PHE A 265 16.18 2.22 0.20
N THR A 266 17.30 1.66 -0.29
CA THR A 266 18.61 1.67 0.38
C THR A 266 19.22 3.06 0.61
N ASN A 267 18.72 4.10 -0.07
CA ASN A 267 19.27 5.46 0.03
C ASN A 267 18.39 6.40 0.87
N THR A 268 17.59 5.83 1.77
CA THR A 268 16.58 6.57 2.55
C THR A 268 16.62 6.13 4.01
N ASN A 269 15.97 6.88 4.90
CA ASN A 269 15.77 6.49 6.31
C ASN A 269 14.74 5.35 6.44
N ILE A 270 14.85 4.33 5.60
CA ILE A 270 13.95 3.18 5.51
C ILE A 270 14.78 1.91 5.68
N GLU A 271 14.51 1.18 6.75
CA GLU A 271 15.06 -0.14 6.99
C GLU A 271 14.06 -1.18 6.49
N LEU A 272 14.49 -2.05 5.58
CA LEU A 272 13.63 -3.14 5.07
C LEU A 272 13.77 -4.38 5.93
N LYS A 273 12.63 -4.92 6.38
CA LYS A 273 12.53 -6.26 6.96
C LYS A 273 11.58 -7.11 6.13
N CYS A 274 11.74 -8.43 6.17
CA CYS A 274 10.79 -9.34 5.55
C CYS A 274 10.22 -10.33 6.55
N PHE A 275 9.09 -10.93 6.21
CA PHE A 275 8.47 -11.97 7.03
C PHE A 275 7.54 -12.86 6.21
N THR A 276 7.23 -14.05 6.71
CA THR A 276 6.17 -14.89 6.14
C THR A 276 4.80 -14.47 6.69
N PRO A 277 3.84 -14.05 5.85
CA PRO A 277 2.62 -13.40 6.34
C PRO A 277 1.57 -14.37 6.90
N PHE A 278 1.80 -15.68 6.86
CA PHE A 278 0.84 -16.67 7.32
C PHE A 278 1.51 -17.66 8.29
N PRO A 279 0.87 -17.96 9.44
CA PRO A 279 -0.38 -17.36 9.94
C PRO A 279 -0.22 -15.88 10.33
N LEU A 280 -1.28 -15.08 10.17
CA LEU A 280 -1.24 -13.62 10.41
C LEU A 280 -1.02 -13.28 11.89
N GLU A 281 -1.44 -14.19 12.77
CA GLU A 281 -1.34 -14.15 14.22
C GLU A 281 0.11 -13.89 14.68
N ASN A 282 1.08 -14.56 14.08
CA ASN A 282 2.48 -14.48 14.50
C ASN A 282 3.01 -13.06 14.33
N TYR A 283 2.74 -12.43 13.19
CA TYR A 283 3.10 -11.03 12.97
C TYR A 283 2.38 -10.07 13.92
N ILE A 284 1.08 -10.27 14.16
CA ILE A 284 0.33 -9.43 15.10
C ILE A 284 0.93 -9.55 16.50
N HIS A 285 1.31 -10.76 16.92
CA HIS A 285 1.96 -11.01 18.19
C HIS A 285 3.33 -10.34 18.28
N TYR A 286 4.16 -10.44 17.23
CA TYR A 286 5.46 -9.76 17.13
C TYR A 286 5.38 -8.24 17.33
N MET A 287 4.27 -7.62 16.93
CA MET A 287 4.04 -6.18 17.08
C MET A 287 3.55 -5.76 18.48
N LYS A 288 3.22 -6.72 19.35
CA LYS A 288 2.64 -6.45 20.68
C LYS A 288 3.54 -5.58 21.55
N ASP A 289 4.84 -5.81 21.51
CA ASP A 289 5.80 -5.08 22.34
C ASP A 289 6.28 -3.77 21.69
N LYS A 290 5.79 -3.48 20.48
CA LYS A 290 6.18 -2.32 19.66
C LYS A 290 5.07 -1.28 19.56
N LEU A 291 3.82 -1.71 19.72
CA LEU A 291 2.63 -0.88 19.56
C LEU A 291 1.76 -0.93 20.81
N HIS A 292 1.13 0.20 21.09
CA HIS A 292 0.17 0.28 22.18
C HIS A 292 -1.09 -0.50 21.82
N SER A 293 -1.47 -1.43 22.71
CA SER A 293 -2.77 -2.08 22.64
C SER A 293 -3.88 -1.04 22.69
N ARG A 294 -4.97 -1.28 21.97
CA ARG A 294 -6.10 -0.36 21.95
C ARG A 294 -6.65 -0.09 23.33
N ARG A 295 -6.92 1.19 23.62
CA ARG A 295 -7.70 1.59 24.79
C ARG A 295 -9.09 0.95 24.82
N PHE A 296 -9.73 0.88 23.64
CA PHE A 296 -11.04 0.25 23.47
C PHE A 296 -10.90 -1.00 22.62
N PRO A 297 -10.93 -2.20 23.22
CA PRO A 297 -10.76 -3.44 22.47
C PRO A 297 -11.91 -3.61 21.48
N VAL A 298 -11.58 -4.04 20.27
CA VAL A 298 -12.60 -4.47 19.31
C VAL A 298 -12.93 -5.93 19.64
N PRO A 299 -14.14 -6.25 20.12
CA PRO A 299 -14.46 -7.57 20.68
C PRO A 299 -14.39 -8.69 19.63
N TYR A 300 -14.51 -8.36 18.34
CA TYR A 300 -14.27 -9.30 17.27
C TYR A 300 -13.76 -8.59 16.02
N TYR A 301 -12.89 -9.26 15.27
CA TYR A 301 -12.49 -8.83 13.94
C TYR A 301 -13.29 -9.59 12.88
N GLN A 302 -13.84 -8.88 11.89
CA GLN A 302 -14.51 -9.48 10.73
C GLN A 302 -13.51 -9.77 9.62
N PRO A 303 -13.17 -11.04 9.33
CA PRO A 303 -12.26 -11.36 8.24
C PRO A 303 -12.83 -10.94 6.89
N ARG A 304 -11.93 -10.46 6.03
CA ARG A 304 -12.23 -10.01 4.67
C ARG A 304 -11.70 -11.03 3.67
N THR A 305 -12.58 -11.82 3.08
CA THR A 305 -12.19 -12.74 2.00
C THR A 305 -12.17 -11.98 0.68
N THR A 306 -11.01 -11.94 0.01
CA THR A 306 -10.86 -11.19 -1.26
C THR A 306 -10.76 -12.08 -2.48
N ASN A 307 -10.55 -13.39 -2.28
CA ASN A 307 -10.39 -14.38 -3.33
C ASN A 307 -11.12 -15.67 -2.95
N LYS A 308 -11.48 -16.45 -3.98
CA LYS A 308 -11.88 -17.84 -3.81
C LYS A 308 -10.68 -18.67 -3.33
N LYS A 309 -10.96 -19.73 -2.56
CA LYS A 309 -9.94 -20.72 -2.20
C LYS A 309 -9.38 -21.35 -3.47
N HIS A 310 -8.06 -21.55 -3.50
CA HIS A 310 -7.41 -22.26 -4.60
C HIS A 310 -7.84 -23.72 -4.63
N ASP A 311 -8.10 -24.21 -5.83
CA ASP A 311 -8.29 -25.63 -6.08
C ASP A 311 -7.02 -26.15 -6.75
N LYS A 312 -6.06 -26.55 -5.92
CA LYS A 312 -4.74 -27.00 -6.38
C LYS A 312 -4.85 -28.16 -7.37
N SER A 313 -5.86 -29.03 -7.23
CA SER A 313 -6.08 -30.17 -8.14
C SER A 313 -6.40 -29.74 -9.58
N LYS A 314 -6.86 -28.51 -9.80
CA LYS A 314 -7.18 -27.95 -11.13
C LYS A 314 -6.09 -27.05 -11.70
N GLU A 315 -5.05 -26.80 -10.93
CA GLU A 315 -3.96 -25.90 -11.26
C GLU A 315 -2.76 -26.73 -11.74
N CYS A 316 -2.42 -26.61 -13.03
CA CYS A 316 -1.46 -27.51 -13.68
C CYS A 316 -0.06 -27.54 -13.03
N ILE A 317 0.35 -26.46 -12.35
CA ILE A 317 1.70 -26.30 -11.81
C ILE A 317 1.99 -27.17 -10.58
N TRP A 318 0.96 -27.75 -9.94
CA TRP A 318 1.17 -28.55 -8.72
C TRP A 318 1.51 -30.00 -9.05
N ASP A 319 0.63 -30.66 -9.81
CA ASP A 319 0.69 -32.12 -10.01
C ASP A 319 1.06 -32.52 -11.44
N SER A 320 0.86 -31.64 -12.43
CA SER A 320 1.02 -31.97 -13.85
C SER A 320 2.34 -31.49 -14.45
N THR A 321 3.23 -30.90 -13.65
CA THR A 321 4.53 -30.42 -14.10
C THR A 321 5.66 -30.97 -13.24
N SER A 322 6.77 -31.28 -13.90
CA SER A 322 8.07 -31.62 -13.34
C SER A 322 8.59 -30.55 -12.38
N ASP A 323 9.46 -30.96 -11.46
CA ASP A 323 10.10 -30.02 -10.54
C ASP A 323 11.08 -29.09 -11.27
N GLU A 324 11.69 -29.54 -12.37
CA GLU A 324 12.52 -28.69 -13.25
C GLU A 324 11.70 -27.52 -13.80
N TYR A 325 10.48 -27.78 -14.28
CA TYR A 325 9.58 -26.74 -14.74
C TYR A 325 9.26 -25.73 -13.62
N LYS A 326 8.93 -26.22 -12.41
CA LYS A 326 8.66 -25.37 -11.24
C LYS A 326 9.87 -24.51 -10.87
N GLN A 327 11.08 -25.07 -10.87
CA GLN A 327 12.30 -24.31 -10.60
C GLN A 327 12.55 -23.24 -11.66
N LYS A 328 12.30 -23.54 -12.94
CA LYS A 328 12.41 -22.55 -14.01
C LYS A 328 11.40 -21.40 -13.84
N VAL A 329 10.17 -21.69 -13.42
CA VAL A 329 9.18 -20.66 -13.06
C VAL A 329 9.68 -19.78 -11.91
N ILE A 330 10.16 -20.40 -10.82
CA ILE A 330 10.70 -19.68 -9.65
C ILE A 330 11.87 -18.78 -10.05
N GLN A 331 12.81 -19.30 -10.82
CA GLN A 331 13.98 -18.56 -11.28
C GLN A 331 13.57 -17.34 -12.11
N LEU A 332 12.64 -17.49 -13.06
CA LEU A 332 12.14 -16.38 -13.87
C LEU A 332 11.41 -15.33 -13.02
N LEU A 333 10.65 -15.76 -12.01
CA LEU A 333 10.00 -14.83 -11.07
C LEU A 333 11.02 -13.99 -10.31
N ILE A 334 12.06 -14.64 -9.76
CA ILE A 334 13.16 -13.98 -9.03
C ILE A 334 13.95 -13.04 -9.95
N GLU A 335 14.28 -13.48 -11.17
CA GLU A 335 15.10 -12.68 -12.08
C GLU A 335 14.36 -11.42 -12.58
N LYS A 336 13.06 -11.53 -12.86
CA LYS A 336 12.29 -10.46 -13.52
C LYS A 336 11.55 -9.53 -12.55
N HIS A 337 11.26 -9.95 -11.32
CA HIS A 337 10.43 -9.18 -10.39
C HIS A 337 11.20 -8.78 -9.13
N PRO A 338 11.50 -7.48 -8.93
CA PRO A 338 12.29 -7.00 -7.79
C PRO A 338 11.78 -7.45 -6.42
N TYR A 339 10.46 -7.51 -6.24
CA TYR A 339 9.83 -8.00 -5.01
C TYR A 339 10.17 -9.47 -4.73
N MET A 340 10.11 -10.34 -5.75
CA MET A 340 10.44 -11.76 -5.60
C MET A 340 11.92 -11.95 -5.31
N LYS A 341 12.77 -11.19 -5.99
CA LYS A 341 14.22 -11.17 -5.72
C LYS A 341 14.52 -10.81 -4.28
N PHE A 342 14.00 -9.66 -3.81
CA PHE A 342 14.16 -9.23 -2.43
C PHE A 342 13.70 -10.30 -1.44
N CYS A 343 12.52 -10.90 -1.66
CA CYS A 343 12.01 -11.94 -0.78
C CYS A 343 12.89 -13.20 -0.75
N SER A 344 13.45 -13.62 -1.89
CA SER A 344 14.36 -14.77 -1.93
C SER A 344 15.69 -14.51 -1.22
N GLU A 345 16.15 -13.26 -1.19
CA GLU A 345 17.41 -12.87 -0.53
C GLU A 345 17.21 -12.59 0.96
N CYS A 346 16.02 -12.11 1.35
CA CYS A 346 15.75 -11.68 2.72
C CYS A 346 15.31 -12.81 3.65
N ILE A 347 14.52 -13.78 3.18
CA ILE A 347 14.09 -14.92 4.01
C ILE A 347 15.31 -15.80 4.34
N GLY A 348 15.55 -16.06 5.62
CA GLY A 348 16.74 -16.70 6.17
C GLY A 348 17.89 -15.73 6.49
N SER A 349 17.77 -14.44 6.17
CA SER A 349 18.78 -13.43 6.47
C SER A 349 18.59 -12.77 7.84
N SER A 350 19.52 -11.90 8.26
CA SER A 350 19.37 -11.07 9.45
C SER A 350 18.25 -10.02 9.36
N ASN A 351 17.67 -9.82 8.17
CA ASN A 351 16.54 -8.92 7.95
C ASN A 351 15.19 -9.65 7.96
N GLU A 352 15.17 -10.96 8.16
CA GLU A 352 13.93 -11.70 8.42
C GLU A 352 13.46 -11.49 9.87
N LEU A 353 12.21 -11.06 10.02
CA LEU A 353 11.55 -10.98 11.32
C LEU A 353 11.38 -12.38 11.91
N GLN A 354 11.80 -12.55 13.17
CA GLN A 354 11.61 -13.76 13.94
C GLN A 354 10.20 -13.73 14.55
N LEU A 355 9.23 -14.39 13.90
CA LEU A 355 7.80 -14.33 14.22
C LEU A 355 7.29 -15.49 15.08
#